data_AF-K0ZLB3-F1
#
_entry.id   AF-K0ZLB3-F1
#
_cell.length_a   1.000
_cell.length_b   1.000
_cell.length_c   1.000
_cell.angle_alpha   90.00
_cell.angle_beta   90.00
_cell.angle_gamma   90.00
#
_symmetry.space_group_name_H-M   'P 1'
#
loop_
_entity.id
_entity.type
_entity.pdbx_description
1 polymer ?
#
loop_
_entity_poly.entity_id
_entity_poly.type
_entity_poly.pdbx_seq_one_letter_code
_entity_poly.pdbx_strand_id
1 'polypeptide(L)'
;MTKIFTIRPLSYTNFTNREFESLMVDTGQLLEVFAKAHKDESMYSKHLDSFKSKLEDFQGQLAIVEKKEATNLTEVDRNRDSALVGLFTLHRGFAKIKETKLKEAHETLKPVFAKYKDITKHSNDVETAEIKSLLKTLSEEPYHTAVTSLGLTPMLTAVISAQEDYDKVESQARAHKSAKEVGKTRQVRTELTSIYDLFMRYTA
;
A
#
# COMPACT_ATOMS: atom_id res chain seq x y z
N MET A 1 10.47 -35.33 39.29
CA MET A 1 10.43 -36.21 38.10
C MET A 1 9.82 -35.40 36.98
N THR A 2 10.60 -34.98 36.00
CA THR A 2 10.08 -34.33 34.78
C THR A 2 9.36 -35.39 33.96
N LYS A 3 8.07 -35.18 33.67
CA LYS A 3 7.30 -36.07 32.81
C LYS A 3 7.81 -35.93 31.38
N ILE A 4 8.13 -37.05 30.73
CA ILE A 4 8.59 -37.09 29.33
C ILE A 4 7.35 -37.23 28.46
N PHE A 5 7.07 -36.24 27.61
CA PHE A 5 5.96 -36.26 26.66
C PHE A 5 6.52 -36.55 25.28
N THR A 6 6.24 -37.73 24.71
CA THR A 6 6.82 -38.16 23.42
C THR A 6 6.27 -37.35 22.23
N ILE A 7 6.74 -36.11 22.07
CA ILE A 7 6.36 -35.19 20.98
C ILE A 7 7.45 -35.23 19.91
N ARG A 8 7.07 -35.50 18.66
CA ARG A 8 7.97 -35.40 17.50
C ARG A 8 7.89 -33.99 16.91
N PRO A 9 9.03 -33.28 16.73
CA PRO A 9 9.02 -31.97 16.13
C PRO A 9 8.59 -32.06 14.65
N LEU A 10 7.70 -31.17 14.25
CA LEU A 10 7.25 -31.07 12.86
C LEU A 10 8.35 -30.40 12.03
N SER A 11 8.60 -30.85 10.80
CA SER A 11 9.56 -30.18 9.90
C SER A 11 8.87 -28.98 9.24
N TYR A 12 9.21 -27.77 9.67
CA TYR A 12 8.60 -26.51 9.20
C TYR A 12 9.57 -25.62 8.41
N THR A 13 10.75 -26.14 8.05
CA THR A 13 11.79 -25.40 7.28
C THR A 13 11.33 -24.96 5.89
N ASN A 14 10.36 -25.67 5.31
CA ASN A 14 9.81 -25.39 3.98
C ASN A 14 8.49 -24.58 4.02
N PHE A 15 8.04 -24.17 5.21
CA PHE A 15 6.74 -23.49 5.32
C PHE A 15 6.79 -22.09 4.71
N THR A 16 5.73 -21.73 4.01
CA THR A 16 5.42 -20.33 3.69
C THR A 16 5.27 -19.55 4.99
N ASN A 17 5.35 -18.21 4.92
CA ASN A 17 5.16 -17.38 6.11
C ASN A 17 3.77 -17.57 6.74
N ARG A 18 2.74 -17.86 5.93
CA ARG A 18 1.38 -18.11 6.40
C ARG A 18 1.22 -19.46 7.08
N GLU A 19 1.79 -20.52 6.52
CA GLU A 19 1.79 -21.84 7.17
C GLU A 19 2.58 -21.80 8.48
N PHE A 20 3.71 -21.08 8.50
CA PHE A 20 4.49 -20.86 9.71
C PHE A 20 3.72 -20.05 10.76
N GLU A 21 3.03 -18.99 10.36
CA GLU A 21 2.15 -18.21 11.24
C GLU A 21 1.08 -19.11 11.88
N SER A 22 0.36 -19.89 11.07
CA SER A 22 -0.71 -20.78 11.55
C SER A 22 -0.19 -21.76 12.61
N LEU A 23 0.95 -22.41 12.34
CA LEU A 23 1.58 -23.32 13.29
C LEU A 23 1.90 -22.64 14.63
N MET A 24 2.42 -21.41 14.58
CA MET A 24 2.83 -20.68 15.79
C MET A 24 1.62 -20.18 16.58
N VAL A 25 0.53 -19.77 15.92
CA VAL A 25 -0.74 -19.42 16.57
C VAL A 25 -1.31 -20.62 17.33
N ASP A 26 -1.42 -21.77 16.66
CA ASP A 26 -1.94 -22.99 17.27
C ASP A 26 -1.07 -23.42 18.46
N THR A 27 0.26 -23.35 18.30
CA THR A 27 1.21 -23.67 19.36
C THR A 27 1.04 -22.73 20.56
N GLY A 28 0.91 -21.42 20.33
CA GLY A 28 0.73 -20.44 21.40
C GLY A 28 -0.54 -20.68 22.23
N GLN A 29 -1.64 -21.05 21.56
CA GLN A 29 -2.90 -21.40 22.23
C GLN A 29 -2.76 -22.67 23.08
N LEU A 30 -2.13 -23.72 22.52
CA LEU A 30 -1.91 -24.98 23.24
C LEU A 30 -1.00 -24.77 24.46
N LEU A 31 0.08 -24.00 24.31
CA LEU A 31 1.00 -23.69 25.41
C LEU A 31 0.33 -22.90 26.53
N GLU A 32 -0.58 -21.98 26.20
CA GLU A 32 -1.33 -21.24 27.21
C GLU A 32 -2.25 -22.15 28.03
N VAL A 33 -2.96 -23.07 27.39
CA VAL A 33 -3.80 -24.07 28.08
C VAL A 33 -2.91 -24.97 28.96
N PHE A 34 -1.79 -25.45 28.41
CA PHE A 34 -0.87 -26.32 29.13
C PHE A 34 -0.26 -25.64 30.36
N ALA A 35 0.26 -24.41 30.21
CA ALA A 35 0.88 -23.67 31.31
C ALA A 35 -0.13 -23.34 32.44
N LYS A 36 -1.41 -23.16 32.12
CA LYS A 36 -2.48 -22.98 33.12
C LYS A 36 -2.77 -24.27 33.89
N ALA A 37 -2.76 -25.42 33.21
CA ALA A 37 -3.03 -26.72 33.79
C ALA A 37 -1.84 -27.28 34.62
N HIS A 38 -0.60 -26.95 34.21
CA HIS A 38 0.63 -27.49 34.78
C HIS A 38 1.51 -26.38 35.38
N LYS A 39 1.01 -25.76 36.46
CA LYS A 39 1.69 -24.63 37.14
C LYS A 39 3.04 -25.00 37.76
N ASP A 40 3.27 -26.29 37.98
CA ASP A 40 4.53 -26.87 38.45
C ASP A 40 5.65 -26.79 37.39
N GLU A 41 5.31 -26.71 36.10
CA GLU A 41 6.27 -26.61 35.00
C GLU A 41 6.56 -25.15 34.63
N SER A 42 7.34 -24.46 35.49
CA SER A 42 7.63 -23.02 35.34
C SER A 42 8.34 -22.61 34.04
N MET A 43 8.92 -23.56 33.29
CA MET A 43 9.58 -23.27 32.01
C MET A 43 8.59 -22.69 30.99
N TYR A 44 7.40 -23.27 30.88
CA TYR A 44 6.42 -22.87 29.87
C TYR A 44 5.90 -21.47 30.10
N SER A 45 5.50 -21.15 31.34
CA SER A 45 5.01 -19.82 31.69
C SER A 45 6.08 -18.73 31.53
N LYS A 46 7.36 -19.03 31.80
CA LYS A 46 8.47 -18.08 31.64
C LYS A 46 8.71 -17.64 30.19
N HIS A 47 8.50 -18.53 29.23
CA HIS A 47 8.80 -18.26 27.82
C HIS A 47 7.56 -17.92 26.99
N LEU A 48 6.35 -18.17 27.51
CA LEU A 48 5.09 -17.95 26.81
C LEU A 48 4.87 -16.49 26.42
N ASP A 49 5.17 -15.55 27.32
CA ASP A 49 5.00 -14.11 27.03
C ASP A 49 5.93 -13.66 25.91
N SER A 50 7.19 -14.13 25.93
CA SER A 50 8.16 -13.86 24.87
C SER A 50 7.71 -14.48 23.54
N PHE A 51 7.19 -15.70 23.55
CA PHE A 51 6.65 -16.36 22.37
C PHE A 51 5.48 -15.56 21.75
N LYS A 52 4.51 -15.15 22.58
CA LYS A 52 3.36 -14.36 22.15
C LYS A 52 3.76 -13.01 21.57
N SER A 53 4.65 -12.29 22.26
CA SER A 53 5.17 -11.02 21.76
C SER A 53 5.87 -11.17 20.40
N LYS A 54 6.67 -12.23 20.21
CA LYS A 54 7.34 -12.48 18.92
C LYS A 54 6.40 -12.95 17.83
N LEU A 55 5.32 -13.66 18.17
CA LEU A 55 4.26 -14.01 17.24
C LEU A 55 3.50 -12.75 16.79
N GLU A 56 3.13 -11.86 17.70
CA GLU A 56 2.48 -10.58 17.37
C GLU A 56 3.38 -9.72 16.48
N ASP A 57 4.67 -9.62 16.78
CA ASP A 57 5.67 -8.96 15.93
C ASP A 57 5.68 -9.57 14.51
N PHE A 58 5.68 -10.91 14.42
CA PHE A 58 5.69 -11.62 13.14
C PHE A 58 4.43 -11.34 12.31
N GLN A 59 3.25 -11.41 12.95
CA GLN A 59 1.97 -11.11 12.31
C GLN A 59 1.89 -9.66 11.84
N GLY A 60 2.39 -8.72 12.65
CA GLY A 60 2.51 -7.32 12.26
C GLY A 60 3.39 -7.14 11.02
N GLN A 61 4.53 -7.84 10.95
CA GLN A 61 5.40 -7.82 9.77
C GLN A 61 4.74 -8.43 8.52
N LEU A 62 3.98 -9.52 8.66
CA LEU A 62 3.26 -10.12 7.53
C LEU A 62 2.15 -9.20 7.00
N ALA A 63 1.37 -8.60 7.90
CA ALA A 63 0.32 -7.65 7.52
C ALA A 63 0.87 -6.43 6.75
N ILE A 64 2.10 -5.99 7.06
CA ILE A 64 2.80 -4.94 6.30
C ILE A 64 3.16 -5.42 4.89
N VAL A 65 3.61 -6.67 4.74
CA VAL A 65 4.01 -7.24 3.44
C VAL A 65 2.80 -7.46 2.54
N GLU A 66 1.68 -7.96 3.06
CA GLU A 66 0.49 -8.24 2.24
C GLU A 66 -0.23 -6.99 1.78
N LYS A 67 -0.25 -5.94 2.60
CA LYS A 67 -0.77 -4.63 2.17
C LYS A 67 0.01 -4.03 1.00
N LYS A 68 1.29 -4.39 0.83
CA LYS A 68 2.11 -3.98 -0.32
C LYS A 68 1.59 -4.54 -1.64
N GLU A 69 1.00 -5.73 -1.64
CA GLU A 69 0.41 -6.32 -2.86
C GLU A 69 -0.92 -5.67 -3.24
N ALA A 70 -1.58 -4.99 -2.30
CA ALA A 70 -2.83 -4.27 -2.56
C ALA A 70 -2.63 -2.84 -3.12
N THR A 71 -1.43 -2.25 -3.04
CA THR A 71 -1.15 -0.91 -3.57
C THR A 71 -0.64 -0.99 -5.01
N ASN A 72 -1.54 -1.15 -5.98
CA ASN A 72 -1.22 -1.07 -7.42
C ASN A 72 -0.96 0.39 -7.84
N LEU A 73 0.18 0.96 -7.45
CA LEU A 73 0.58 2.31 -7.86
C LEU A 73 0.54 2.45 -9.40
N THR A 74 0.91 1.39 -10.11
CA THR A 74 0.87 1.32 -11.59
C THR A 74 -0.54 1.46 -12.18
N GLU A 75 -1.57 0.97 -11.50
CA GLU A 75 -2.94 1.04 -12.00
C GLU A 75 -3.52 2.43 -11.81
N VAL A 76 -3.35 3.02 -10.63
CA VAL A 76 -3.79 4.39 -10.36
C VAL A 76 -3.02 5.41 -11.21
N ASP A 77 -1.73 5.18 -11.46
CA ASP A 77 -0.90 5.96 -12.37
C ASP A 77 -1.43 5.89 -13.82
N ARG A 78 -1.72 4.68 -14.31
CA ARG A 78 -2.33 4.49 -15.64
C ARG A 78 -3.70 5.18 -15.78
N ASN A 79 -4.51 5.16 -14.72
CA ASN A 79 -5.82 5.83 -14.72
C ASN A 79 -5.66 7.36 -14.73
N ARG A 80 -4.70 7.90 -13.97
CA ARG A 80 -4.31 9.31 -13.97
C ARG A 80 -3.85 9.77 -15.36
N ASP A 81 -2.94 9.02 -15.96
CA ASP A 81 -2.45 9.28 -17.32
C ASP A 81 -3.60 9.28 -18.34
N SER A 82 -4.49 8.29 -18.25
CA SER A 82 -5.63 8.17 -19.15
C SER A 82 -6.57 9.37 -19.03
N ALA A 83 -6.87 9.83 -17.81
CA ALA A 83 -7.69 11.02 -17.58
C ALA A 83 -7.04 12.29 -18.15
N LEU A 84 -5.73 12.48 -17.94
CA LEU A 84 -4.99 13.62 -18.49
C LEU A 84 -4.95 13.60 -20.00
N VAL A 85 -4.59 12.47 -20.60
CA VAL A 85 -4.55 12.31 -22.06
C VAL A 85 -5.92 12.61 -22.65
N GLY A 86 -7.00 12.14 -22.02
CA GLY A 86 -8.34 12.44 -22.47
C GLY A 86 -8.70 13.93 -22.38
N LEU A 87 -8.34 14.63 -21.29
CA LEU A 87 -8.56 16.08 -21.16
C LEU A 87 -7.84 16.86 -22.28
N PHE A 88 -6.57 16.55 -22.52
CA PHE A 88 -5.78 17.17 -23.58
C PHE A 88 -6.34 16.85 -24.97
N THR A 89 -6.83 15.63 -25.17
CA THR A 89 -7.42 15.20 -26.45
C THR A 89 -8.71 15.94 -26.74
N LEU A 90 -9.59 16.10 -25.74
CA LEU A 90 -10.81 16.88 -25.89
C LEU A 90 -10.51 18.35 -26.19
N HIS A 91 -9.58 18.98 -25.46
CA HIS A 91 -9.16 20.36 -25.74
C HIS A 91 -8.67 20.53 -27.18
N ARG A 92 -7.83 19.61 -27.69
CA ARG A 92 -7.38 19.60 -29.09
C ARG A 92 -8.51 19.43 -30.10
N GLY A 93 -9.57 18.69 -29.73
CA GLY A 93 -10.77 18.52 -30.55
C GLY A 93 -11.45 19.84 -30.93
N PHE A 94 -11.33 20.87 -30.09
CA PHE A 94 -11.90 22.21 -30.34
C PHE A 94 -11.07 23.08 -31.31
N ALA A 95 -9.88 22.64 -31.74
CA ALA A 95 -8.97 23.47 -32.54
C ALA A 95 -9.54 23.96 -33.89
N LYS A 96 -10.54 23.27 -34.44
CA LYS A 96 -11.18 23.62 -35.73
C LYS A 96 -12.60 24.16 -35.59
N ILE A 97 -13.05 24.44 -34.36
CA ILE A 97 -14.42 24.93 -34.12
C ILE A 97 -14.57 26.36 -34.66
N LYS A 98 -15.71 26.63 -35.31
CA LYS A 98 -16.00 27.93 -35.93
C LYS A 98 -16.89 28.83 -35.07
N GLU A 99 -17.56 28.25 -34.07
CA GLU A 99 -18.37 29.02 -33.12
C GLU A 99 -17.48 29.94 -32.29
N THR A 100 -17.79 31.24 -32.30
CA THR A 100 -16.94 32.29 -31.69
C THR A 100 -16.67 32.06 -30.22
N LYS A 101 -17.70 31.77 -29.42
CA LYS A 101 -17.57 31.53 -27.97
C LYS A 101 -16.65 30.35 -27.65
N LEU A 102 -16.83 29.22 -28.34
CA LEU A 102 -16.02 28.02 -28.14
C LEU A 102 -14.59 28.21 -28.65
N LYS A 103 -14.42 28.97 -29.74
CA LYS A 103 -13.10 29.32 -30.26
C LYS A 103 -12.31 30.19 -29.29
N GLU A 104 -12.95 31.21 -28.72
CA GLU A 104 -12.33 32.09 -27.71
C GLU A 104 -11.93 31.29 -26.47
N ALA A 105 -12.82 30.45 -25.93
CA ALA A 105 -12.51 29.58 -24.80
C ALA A 105 -11.35 28.62 -25.10
N HIS A 106 -11.30 28.03 -26.31
CA HIS A 106 -10.19 27.18 -26.72
C HIS A 106 -8.86 27.94 -26.75
N GLU A 107 -8.81 29.13 -27.35
CA GLU A 107 -7.61 29.96 -27.43
C GLU A 107 -7.16 30.46 -26.05
N THR A 108 -8.09 30.75 -25.12
CA THR A 108 -7.77 31.07 -23.72
C THR A 108 -7.03 29.93 -23.02
N LEU A 109 -7.44 28.68 -23.25
CA LEU A 109 -6.85 27.50 -22.59
C LEU A 109 -5.58 26.99 -23.28
N LYS A 110 -5.41 27.27 -24.57
CA LYS A 110 -4.28 26.81 -25.39
C LYS A 110 -2.89 27.07 -24.79
N PRO A 111 -2.54 28.26 -24.28
CA PRO A 111 -1.23 28.47 -23.66
C PRO A 111 -1.04 27.63 -22.39
N VAL A 112 -2.11 27.40 -21.61
CA VAL A 112 -2.07 26.55 -20.42
C VAL A 112 -1.77 25.10 -20.81
N PHE A 113 -2.55 24.51 -21.73
CA PHE A 113 -2.32 23.14 -22.19
C PHE A 113 -0.98 22.97 -22.92
N ALA A 114 -0.47 24.00 -23.60
CA ALA A 114 0.85 23.95 -24.23
C ALA A 114 1.99 23.86 -23.20
N LYS A 115 1.87 24.54 -22.05
CA LYS A 115 2.86 24.52 -20.97
C LYS A 115 3.02 23.14 -20.34
N TYR A 116 1.92 22.41 -20.16
CA TYR A 116 1.90 21.09 -19.51
C TYR A 116 1.88 19.94 -20.52
N LYS A 117 2.36 20.17 -21.74
CA LYS A 117 2.45 19.13 -22.76
C LYS A 117 3.39 18.02 -22.29
N ASP A 118 3.02 16.77 -22.57
CA ASP A 118 3.84 15.59 -22.28
C ASP A 118 4.10 15.34 -20.77
N ILE A 119 3.28 15.92 -19.88
CA ILE A 119 3.36 15.76 -18.42
C ILE A 119 3.43 14.30 -17.94
N THR A 120 2.75 13.38 -18.64
CA THR A 120 2.72 11.93 -18.34
C THR A 120 4.05 11.22 -18.66
N LYS A 121 5.05 11.93 -19.20
CA LYS A 121 6.41 11.41 -19.44
C LYS A 121 7.38 11.81 -18.34
N HIS A 122 6.96 12.66 -17.40
CA HIS A 122 7.78 13.10 -16.29
C HIS A 122 7.81 12.04 -15.18
N SER A 123 8.73 12.18 -14.24
CA SER A 123 8.71 11.33 -13.04
C SER A 123 7.46 11.63 -12.21
N ASN A 124 6.89 10.61 -11.55
CA ASN A 124 5.66 10.72 -10.76
C ASN A 124 5.61 11.90 -9.78
N ASP A 125 6.71 12.24 -9.11
CA ASP A 125 6.77 13.37 -8.19
C ASP A 125 6.62 14.71 -8.91
N VAL A 126 7.29 14.86 -10.07
CA VAL A 126 7.22 16.05 -10.93
C VAL A 126 5.85 16.15 -11.58
N GLU A 127 5.35 15.04 -12.15
CA GLU A 127 4.02 14.98 -12.74
C GLU A 127 2.94 15.37 -11.72
N THR A 128 2.99 14.84 -10.50
CA THR A 128 2.03 15.19 -9.43
C THR A 128 2.04 16.69 -9.12
N ALA A 129 3.23 17.30 -9.02
CA ALA A 129 3.34 18.73 -8.76
C ALA A 129 2.78 19.56 -9.92
N GLU A 130 3.05 19.16 -11.16
CA GLU A 130 2.58 19.84 -12.36
C GLU A 130 1.08 19.66 -12.59
N ILE A 131 0.50 18.49 -12.30
CA ILE A 131 -0.96 18.26 -12.36
C ILE A 131 -1.65 19.16 -11.35
N LYS A 132 -1.16 19.22 -10.11
CA LYS A 132 -1.72 20.11 -9.08
C LYS A 132 -1.62 21.58 -9.51
N SER A 133 -0.52 21.97 -10.14
CA SER A 133 -0.35 23.31 -10.70
C SER A 133 -1.34 23.58 -11.85
N LEU A 134 -1.50 22.65 -12.79
CA LEU A 134 -2.45 22.72 -13.90
C LEU A 134 -3.88 22.85 -13.38
N LEU A 135 -4.31 21.96 -12.48
CA LEU A 135 -5.66 21.96 -11.91
C LEU A 135 -5.95 23.28 -11.18
N LYS A 136 -4.98 23.81 -10.43
CA LYS A 136 -5.08 25.12 -9.81
C LYS A 136 -5.26 26.22 -10.85
N THR A 137 -4.43 26.28 -11.89
CA THR A 137 -4.56 27.26 -12.97
C THR A 137 -5.93 27.17 -13.64
N LEU A 138 -6.43 25.96 -13.92
CA LEU A 138 -7.74 25.75 -14.56
C LEU A 138 -8.93 26.13 -13.66
N SER A 139 -8.73 26.22 -12.34
CA SER A 139 -9.75 26.68 -11.39
C SER A 139 -9.84 28.21 -11.26
N GLU A 140 -8.87 28.95 -11.80
CA GLU A 140 -8.80 30.41 -11.72
C GLU A 140 -9.45 31.06 -12.96
N GLU A 141 -9.98 32.28 -12.80
CA GLU A 141 -10.45 33.08 -13.95
C GLU A 141 -9.26 33.66 -14.74
N PRO A 142 -9.32 33.72 -16.08
CA PRO A 142 -10.46 33.42 -16.96
C PRO A 142 -10.58 31.94 -17.38
N TYR A 143 -9.71 31.06 -16.88
CA TYR A 143 -9.60 29.68 -17.36
C TYR A 143 -10.79 28.81 -16.94
N HIS A 144 -11.30 28.98 -15.72
CA HIS A 144 -12.47 28.24 -15.24
C HIS A 144 -13.70 28.49 -16.12
N THR A 145 -13.97 29.74 -16.49
CA THR A 145 -15.04 30.09 -17.43
C THR A 145 -14.83 29.43 -18.80
N ALA A 146 -13.59 29.38 -19.30
CA ALA A 146 -13.28 28.72 -20.56
C ALA A 146 -13.47 27.19 -20.50
N VAL A 147 -13.06 26.53 -19.40
CA VAL A 147 -13.29 25.10 -19.16
C VAL A 147 -14.78 24.78 -19.18
N THR A 148 -15.58 25.60 -18.48
CA THR A 148 -17.04 25.44 -18.41
C THR A 148 -17.68 25.65 -19.79
N SER A 149 -17.23 26.67 -20.53
CA SER A 149 -17.74 26.99 -21.87
C SER A 149 -17.50 25.87 -22.88
N LEU A 150 -16.36 25.16 -22.77
CA LEU A 150 -16.05 23.99 -23.61
C LEU A 150 -16.69 22.69 -23.10
N GLY A 151 -17.43 22.72 -21.99
CA GLY A 151 -18.02 21.51 -21.39
C GLY A 151 -16.98 20.52 -20.85
N LEU A 152 -15.78 20.99 -20.50
CA LEU A 152 -14.69 20.14 -20.03
C LEU A 152 -14.77 19.82 -18.52
N THR A 153 -15.73 20.39 -17.80
CA THR A 153 -15.90 20.22 -16.34
C THR A 153 -15.90 18.75 -15.89
N PRO A 154 -16.66 17.82 -16.51
CA PRO A 154 -16.63 16.42 -16.09
C PRO A 154 -15.25 15.78 -16.23
N MET A 155 -14.49 16.19 -17.25
CA MET A 155 -13.14 15.68 -17.48
C MET A 155 -12.14 16.27 -16.50
N LEU A 156 -12.30 17.54 -16.12
CA LEU A 156 -11.50 18.15 -15.07
C LEU A 156 -11.73 17.44 -13.72
N THR A 157 -12.99 17.13 -13.39
CA THR A 157 -13.33 16.34 -12.20
C THR A 157 -12.72 14.94 -12.23
N ALA A 158 -12.72 14.28 -13.39
CA ALA A 158 -12.06 12.97 -13.53
C ALA A 158 -10.55 13.03 -13.27
N VAL A 159 -9.86 14.08 -13.74
CA VAL A 159 -8.44 14.29 -13.46
C VAL A 159 -8.19 14.58 -11.98
N ILE A 160 -9.04 15.39 -11.33
CA ILE A 160 -8.96 15.66 -9.88
C ILE A 160 -9.08 14.34 -9.10
N SER A 161 -10.12 13.55 -9.38
CA SER A 161 -10.34 12.27 -8.70
C SER A 161 -9.17 11.31 -8.91
N ALA A 162 -8.66 11.19 -10.13
CA ALA A 162 -7.54 10.31 -10.42
C ALA A 162 -6.25 10.76 -9.71
N GLN A 163 -6.03 12.07 -9.55
CA GLN A 163 -4.90 12.60 -8.78
C GLN A 163 -5.05 12.32 -7.28
N GLU A 164 -6.26 12.45 -6.73
CA GLU A 164 -6.55 12.15 -5.32
C GLU A 164 -6.35 10.66 -5.00
N ASP A 165 -6.79 9.78 -5.91
CA ASP A 165 -6.57 8.33 -5.79
C ASP A 165 -5.08 7.99 -5.84
N TYR A 166 -4.32 8.62 -6.73
CA TYR A 166 -2.86 8.46 -6.79
C TYR A 166 -2.20 8.92 -5.48
N ASP A 167 -2.52 10.13 -4.99
CA ASP A 167 -1.95 10.68 -3.75
C ASP A 167 -2.22 9.77 -2.54
N LYS A 168 -3.41 9.18 -2.48
CA LYS A 168 -3.80 8.25 -1.41
C LYS A 168 -2.95 6.98 -1.43
N VAL A 169 -2.81 6.35 -2.60
CA VAL A 169 -2.01 5.12 -2.76
C VAL A 169 -0.53 5.40 -2.55
N GLU A 170 -0.02 6.53 -3.05
CA GLU A 170 1.37 6.94 -2.85
C GLU A 170 1.68 7.21 -1.38
N SER A 171 0.81 7.90 -0.66
CA SER A 171 0.96 8.16 0.78
C SER A 171 1.01 6.86 1.58
N GLN A 172 0.12 5.92 1.27
CA GLN A 172 0.15 4.58 1.87
C GLN A 172 1.45 3.86 1.54
N ALA A 173 1.88 3.85 0.28
CA ALA A 173 3.13 3.22 -0.14
C ALA A 173 4.37 3.82 0.55
N ARG A 174 4.42 5.15 0.72
CA ARG A 174 5.49 5.85 1.46
C ARG A 174 5.47 5.46 2.94
N ALA A 175 4.31 5.49 3.60
CA ALA A 175 4.18 5.07 5.00
C ALA A 175 4.63 3.61 5.20
N HIS A 176 4.26 2.71 4.27
CA HIS A 176 4.70 1.32 4.29
C HIS A 176 6.21 1.16 4.08
N LYS A 177 6.79 1.91 3.13
CA LYS A 177 8.24 1.88 2.90
C LYS A 177 9.02 2.33 4.14
N SER A 178 8.51 3.34 4.86
CA SER A 178 9.10 3.81 6.11
C SER A 178 8.93 2.82 7.27
N ALA A 179 7.81 2.07 7.31
CA ALA A 179 7.56 1.05 8.33
C ALA A 179 8.32 -0.28 8.07
N LYS A 180 8.84 -0.49 6.86
CA LYS A 180 9.51 -1.73 6.48
C LYS A 180 10.96 -1.75 6.97
N GLU A 181 11.22 -2.48 8.04
CA GLU A 181 12.57 -2.86 8.45
C GLU A 181 13.04 -4.08 7.63
N VAL A 182 13.97 -3.86 6.70
CA VAL A 182 14.51 -4.92 5.83
C VAL A 182 15.17 -6.00 6.68
N GLY A 183 14.75 -7.25 6.50
CA GLY A 183 15.29 -8.40 7.25
C GLY A 183 14.55 -8.72 8.55
N LYS A 184 13.70 -7.81 9.08
CA LYS A 184 12.99 -8.02 10.35
C LYS A 184 12.06 -9.22 10.33
N THR A 185 11.28 -9.44 9.27
CA THR A 185 10.42 -10.64 9.16
C THR A 185 11.23 -11.94 9.29
N ARG A 186 12.43 -12.00 8.67
CA ARG A 186 13.32 -13.16 8.74
C ARG A 186 13.94 -13.30 10.12
N GLN A 187 14.34 -12.19 10.74
CA GLN A 187 14.86 -12.17 12.10
C GLN A 187 13.80 -12.67 13.10
N VAL A 188 12.62 -12.08 13.10
CA VAL A 188 11.52 -12.46 14.01
C VAL A 188 11.12 -13.93 13.78
N ARG A 189 11.08 -14.41 12.52
CA ARG A 189 10.87 -15.83 12.21
C ARG A 189 11.92 -16.74 12.86
N THR A 190 13.19 -16.33 12.84
CA THR A 190 14.30 -17.10 13.43
C THR A 190 14.20 -17.11 14.97
N GLU A 191 13.88 -15.97 15.57
CA GLU A 191 13.69 -15.85 17.03
C GLU A 191 12.50 -16.70 17.49
N LEU A 192 11.37 -16.64 16.78
CA LEU A 192 10.17 -17.43 17.10
C LEU A 192 10.43 -18.93 16.94
N THR A 193 11.20 -19.31 15.92
CA THR A 193 11.67 -20.70 15.71
C THR A 193 12.49 -21.20 16.90
N SER A 194 13.43 -20.40 17.40
CA SER A 194 14.26 -20.76 18.55
C SER A 194 13.43 -21.04 19.81
N ILE A 195 12.42 -20.20 20.08
CA ILE A 195 11.53 -20.37 21.22
C ILE A 195 10.63 -21.60 21.04
N TYR A 196 10.10 -21.82 19.83
CA TYR A 196 9.34 -23.02 19.49
C TYR A 196 10.15 -24.30 19.74
N ASP A 197 11.39 -24.36 19.25
CA ASP A 197 12.28 -25.52 19.43
C ASP A 197 12.60 -25.75 20.92
N LEU A 198 12.72 -24.70 21.72
CA LEU A 198 12.89 -24.83 23.17
C LEU A 198 11.70 -25.55 23.82
N PHE A 199 10.46 -25.19 23.45
CA PHE A 199 9.27 -25.88 23.94
C PHE A 199 9.23 -27.34 23.49
N MET A 200 9.58 -27.62 22.24
CA MET A 200 9.58 -29.00 21.71
C MET A 200 10.64 -29.88 22.37
N ARG A 201 11.82 -29.34 22.70
CA ARG A 201 12.89 -30.10 23.38
C ARG A 201 12.60 -30.44 24.82
N TYR A 202 11.81 -29.62 25.51
CA TYR A 202 11.47 -29.84 26.91
C TYR A 202 10.21 -30.67 27.09
N THR A 203 9.37 -30.73 26.05
CA THR A 203 8.26 -31.69 26.01
C THR A 203 8.75 -33.09 25.66
N ALA A 204 9.62 -33.25 24.65
CA ALA A 204 10.19 -34.52 24.17
C ALA A 204 10.98 -35.32 25.23
#